data_AF-A0A7C2QK30-F1
#
_entry.id   AF-A0A7C2QK30-F1
#
_cell.length_a   1.000
_cell.length_b   1.000
_cell.length_c   1.000
_cell.angle_alpha   90.00
_cell.angle_beta   90.00
_cell.angle_gamma   90.00
#
_symmetry.space_group_name_H-M   'P 1'
#
loop_
_entity.id
_entity.type
_entity.pdbx_description
1 polymer ?
#
loop_
_entity_poly.entity_id
_entity_poly.type
_entity_poly.pdbx_seq_one_letter_code
_entity_poly.pdbx_strand_id
1 'polypeptide(L)' 'LGDPELRHLWRTANVLHQNFYEGWMPPREVELAVEDVKRLVGKLRGLLA' A
#
# COMPACT_ATOMS: atom_id res chain seq x y z
N LEU A 1 -16.48 6.79 -10.13
CA LEU A 1 -16.98 6.43 -8.78
C LEU A 1 -15.77 6.09 -7.92
N GLY A 2 -15.54 6.82 -6.83
CA GLY A 2 -14.42 6.63 -5.90
C GLY A 2 -13.07 7.24 -6.35
N ASP A 3 -12.14 7.36 -5.40
CA ASP A 3 -10.74 7.76 -5.60
C ASP A 3 -9.95 6.61 -6.26
N PRO A 4 -9.50 6.74 -7.53
CA PRO A 4 -8.78 5.68 -8.23
C PRO A 4 -7.45 5.29 -7.58
N GLU A 5 -6.84 6.19 -6.81
CA GLU A 5 -5.57 5.94 -6.12
C GLU A 5 -5.72 4.83 -5.08
N LEU A 6 -6.89 4.69 -4.44
CA LEU A 6 -7.17 3.64 -3.46
C LEU A 6 -6.92 2.24 -4.03
N ARG A 7 -7.28 2.00 -5.28
CA ARG A 7 -7.02 0.70 -5.96
C ARG A 7 -5.53 0.42 -6.05
N HIS A 8 -4.74 1.43 -6.41
CA HIS A 8 -3.29 1.28 -6.57
C HIS A 8 -2.60 1.03 -5.23
N LEU A 9 -2.95 1.84 -4.22
CA LEU A 9 -2.40 1.71 -2.88
C LEU A 9 -2.79 0.37 -2.21
N TRP A 10 -4.03 -0.08 -2.40
CA TRP A 10 -4.49 -1.40 -1.93
C TRP A 10 -3.68 -2.53 -2.58
N ARG A 11 -3.43 -2.44 -3.89
CA ARG A 11 -2.59 -3.41 -4.60
C ARG A 11 -1.17 -3.41 -4.02
N THR A 12 -0.57 -2.26 -3.78
CA THR A 12 0.78 -2.16 -3.17
C THR A 12 0.83 -2.81 -1.80
N ALA A 13 -0.19 -2.61 -0.95
CA ALA A 13 -0.29 -3.28 0.34
C ALA A 13 -0.31 -4.82 0.21
N ASN A 14 -1.05 -5.35 -0.77
CA ASN A 14 -1.09 -6.80 -1.03
C ASN A 14 0.25 -7.34 -1.55
N VAL A 15 0.97 -6.58 -2.37
CA VAL A 15 2.30 -6.96 -2.85
C VAL A 15 3.29 -7.00 -1.69
N LEU A 16 3.24 -6.06 -0.73
CA LEU A 16 4.06 -6.13 0.48
C LEU A 16 3.73 -7.36 1.34
N HIS A 17 2.45 -7.70 1.47
CA HIS A 17 2.04 -8.91 2.19
C HIS A 17 2.56 -10.18 1.53
N GLN A 18 2.50 -10.28 0.20
CA GLN A 18 3.12 -11.38 -0.54
C GLN A 18 4.65 -11.40 -0.36
N ASN A 19 5.30 -10.24 -0.50
CA ASN A 19 6.74 -10.12 -0.31
C ASN A 19 7.21 -10.54 1.09
N PHE A 20 6.40 -10.34 2.13
CA PHE A 20 6.73 -10.81 3.48
C PHE A 20 7.02 -12.32 3.53
N TYR A 21 6.32 -13.11 2.69
CA TYR A 21 6.53 -14.55 2.59
C TYR A 21 7.61 -14.93 1.57
N GLU A 22 7.68 -14.21 0.45
CA GLU A 22 8.52 -14.61 -0.69
C GLU A 22 9.90 -13.93 -0.73
N GLY A 23 10.07 -12.78 -0.07
CA GLY A 23 11.35 -12.10 0.11
C GLY A 23 12.03 -11.62 -1.18
N TRP A 24 11.29 -11.37 -2.27
CA TRP A 24 11.87 -11.00 -3.58
C TRP A 24 12.04 -9.49 -3.80
N MET A 25 11.35 -8.66 -3.03
CA MET A 25 11.32 -7.20 -3.24
C MET A 25 12.62 -6.54 -2.76
N PRO A 26 13.25 -5.68 -3.59
CA PRO A 26 14.42 -4.92 -3.17
C PRO A 26 14.13 -3.98 -1.98
N PRO A 27 15.10 -3.73 -1.07
CA PRO A 27 14.87 -2.89 0.11
C PRO A 27 14.30 -1.50 -0.17
N ARG A 28 14.79 -0.81 -1.22
CA ARG A 28 14.24 0.49 -1.63
C ARG A 28 12.76 0.43 -2.02
N GLU A 29 12.36 -0.64 -2.70
CA GLU A 29 10.97 -0.83 -3.12
C GLU A 29 10.08 -1.16 -1.91
N VAL A 30 10.61 -1.86 -0.90
CA VAL A 30 9.93 -2.06 0.38
C VAL A 30 9.67 -0.72 1.07
N GLU A 31 10.67 0.15 1.16
CA GLU A 31 10.53 1.47 1.77
C GLU A 31 9.46 2.33 1.07
N LEU A 32 9.49 2.39 -0.26
CA LEU A 32 8.49 3.12 -1.03
C LEU A 32 7.08 2.55 -0.86
N ALA A 33 6.96 1.22 -0.89
CA ALA A 33 5.67 0.55 -0.70
C ALA A 33 5.10 0.78 0.70
N VAL A 34 5.95 0.91 1.73
CA VAL A 34 5.51 1.26 3.09
C VAL A 34 4.92 2.68 3.14
N GLU A 35 5.51 3.64 2.44
CA GLU A 35 4.94 5.00 2.35
C GLU A 35 3.59 5.02 1.63
N ASP A 36 3.42 4.20 0.60
CA ASP A 36 2.13 4.00 -0.07
C ASP A 36 1.08 3.40 0.89
N VAL A 37 1.46 2.43 1.73
CA VAL A 37 0.56 1.86 2.75
C VAL A 37 0.15 2.91 3.78
N LYS A 38 1.07 3.78 4.23
CA LYS A 38 0.73 4.89 5.13
C LYS A 38 -0.28 5.84 4.48
N ARG A 39 -0.10 6.16 3.20
CA ARG A 39 -1.06 6.98 2.42
C ARG A 39 -2.43 6.31 2.32
N LEU A 40 -2.47 4.99 2.08
CA LEU A 40 -3.71 4.22 2.06
C LEU A 40 -4.48 4.36 3.36
N VAL A 41 -3.82 4.10 4.49
CA VAL A 41 -4.43 4.20 5.83
C VAL A 41 -4.95 5.61 6.09
N GLY A 42 -4.21 6.65 5.69
CA GLY A 42 -4.65 8.03 5.79
C GLY A 42 -5.96 8.29 5.04
N LYS A 43 -6.06 7.85 3.78
CA LYS A 43 -7.30 7.99 2.99
C LYS A 43 -8.46 7.20 3.60
N LEU A 44 -8.23 5.96 4.03
CA LEU A 44 -9.27 5.13 4.66
C LEU A 44 -9.80 5.76 5.95
N ARG A 45 -8.92 6.33 6.78
CA ARG A 45 -9.34 7.08 7.98
C ARG A 45 -10.21 8.29 7.62
N GLY A 46 -9.88 8.99 6.54
CA GLY A 46 -10.68 10.12 6.04
C GLY A 46 -12.07 9.73 5.53
N LEU A 47 -12.30 8.46 5.18
CA LEU A 47 -13.62 7.96 4.78
C LEU A 47 -14.49 7.50 5.96
N LEU A 48 -13.89 7.27 7.12
CA LEU A 48 -14.58 6.86 8.35
C LEU A 48 -14.97 8.05 9.24
N ALA A 49 -14.55 9.27 8.87
CA ALA A 49 -14.91 10.52 9.51
C ALA A 49 -16.18 11.09 8.88
#